data_AF-A0A379AH61-F1
#
_entry.id   AF-A0A379AH61-F1
#
_cell.length_a   1.000
_cell.length_b   1.000
_cell.length_c   1.000
_cell.angle_alpha   90.00
_cell.angle_beta   90.00
_cell.angle_gamma   90.00
#
_symmetry.space_group_name_H-M   'P 1'
#
loop_
_entity.id
_entity.type
_entity.pdbx_description
1 polymer ?
#
loop_
_entity_poly.entity_id
_entity_poly.type
_entity_poly.pdbx_seq_one_letter_code
_entity_poly.pdbx_strand_id
1 'polypeptide(L)'
;MQSGRTQKKLVRSEYECIARQLKSARIEVLIMAGGDGSLQFLHTLSESGVNCFGVGMTIDNDVFGSDYTLGFSTACEQVLKEVAKLRNTGRALPGRVFMLELLGGYCGELTLQSAIKSNADIALIPECQIPLPQLAQRITRRLAEQNSVIILCSEGYTREYSPGFQGAIDTLIKQLEPLIGVRVRKTILGYGLRNGDPTCEEIYQGTIMASEVVRCIQSGMRNKAVIINGSNKPIPIDLISMQKRLVDIDGHHYKLAKQLNIL
;
A
#
# COMPACT_ATOMS: atom_id res chain seq x y z
N MET A 1 13.89 -12.14 13.28
CA MET A 1 13.03 -12.78 12.25
C MET A 1 13.40 -12.19 10.90
N GLN A 2 13.38 -12.96 9.82
CA GLN A 2 13.61 -12.49 8.45
C GLN A 2 12.37 -12.83 7.60
N SER A 3 12.04 -11.98 6.62
CA SER A 3 11.00 -12.28 5.63
C SER A 3 11.61 -12.95 4.40
N GLY A 4 10.91 -13.91 3.81
CA GLY A 4 11.28 -14.53 2.54
C GLY A 4 10.08 -14.62 1.59
N ARG A 5 10.32 -14.67 0.28
CA ARG A 5 9.28 -14.83 -0.73
C ARG A 5 9.37 -16.22 -1.35
N THR A 6 8.29 -16.99 -1.26
CA THR A 6 8.16 -18.26 -1.96
C THR A 6 7.42 -18.00 -3.28
N GLN A 7 8.06 -18.29 -4.42
CA GLN A 7 7.42 -18.12 -5.74
C GLN A 7 6.43 -19.26 -6.05
N LYS A 8 6.64 -20.43 -5.45
CA LYS A 8 5.79 -21.60 -5.62
C LYS A 8 4.58 -21.52 -4.69
N LYS A 9 3.36 -21.67 -5.25
CA LYS A 9 2.18 -21.94 -4.44
C LYS A 9 2.30 -23.34 -3.83
N LEU A 10 2.12 -23.41 -2.51
CA LEU A 10 2.18 -24.68 -1.80
C LEU A 10 0.98 -25.56 -2.18
N VAL A 11 1.22 -26.85 -2.28
CA VAL A 11 0.17 -27.86 -2.42
C VAL A 11 -0.32 -28.33 -1.05
N ARG A 12 -1.51 -28.93 -0.99
CA ARG A 12 -2.14 -29.37 0.28
C ARG A 12 -1.22 -30.23 1.15
N SER A 13 -0.48 -31.18 0.57
CA SER A 13 0.44 -32.04 1.31
C SER A 13 1.59 -31.27 1.97
N GLU A 14 1.99 -30.11 1.42
CA GLU A 14 3.00 -29.23 2.02
C GLU A 14 2.43 -28.49 3.23
N TYR A 15 1.16 -28.03 3.19
CA TYR A 15 0.48 -27.47 4.36
C TYR A 15 0.32 -28.50 5.49
N GLU A 16 -0.06 -29.73 5.16
CA GLU A 16 -0.15 -30.84 6.12
C GLU A 16 1.21 -31.21 6.71
N CYS A 17 2.29 -31.08 5.93
CA CYS A 17 3.66 -31.22 6.43
C CYS A 17 4.00 -30.13 7.45
N ILE A 18 3.72 -28.86 7.14
CA ILE A 18 3.92 -27.72 8.06
C ILE A 18 3.13 -27.94 9.35
N ALA A 19 1.85 -28.31 9.25
CA ALA A 19 1.00 -28.57 10.42
C ALA A 19 1.57 -29.68 11.32
N ARG A 20 2.08 -30.77 10.73
CA ARG A 20 2.74 -31.85 11.47
C ARG A 20 4.01 -31.38 12.17
N GLN A 21 4.84 -30.58 11.51
CA GLN A 21 6.07 -30.04 12.09
C GLN A 21 5.77 -29.13 13.28
N LEU A 22 4.81 -28.21 13.13
CA LEU A 22 4.36 -27.33 14.21
C LEU A 22 3.84 -28.13 15.41
N LYS A 23 3.05 -29.17 15.16
CA LYS A 23 2.55 -30.09 16.20
C LYS A 23 3.69 -30.84 16.89
N SER A 24 4.67 -31.37 16.15
CA SER A 24 5.83 -32.05 16.74
C SER A 24 6.71 -31.11 17.57
N ALA A 25 6.79 -29.84 17.19
CA ALA A 25 7.47 -28.80 17.93
C ALA A 25 6.66 -28.27 19.13
N ARG A 26 5.45 -28.79 19.37
CA ARG A 26 4.51 -28.34 20.41
C ARG A 26 4.18 -26.84 20.29
N ILE A 27 4.10 -26.34 19.07
CA ILE A 27 3.65 -24.97 18.77
C ILE A 27 2.13 -25.01 18.62
N GLU A 28 1.43 -24.41 19.59
CA GLU A 28 -0.04 -24.41 19.65
C GLU A 28 -0.68 -23.30 18.82
N VAL A 29 0.03 -22.18 18.66
CA VAL A 29 -0.44 -20.97 17.98
C VAL A 29 0.65 -20.43 17.08
N LEU A 30 0.29 -20.14 15.83
CA LEU A 30 1.14 -19.44 14.87
C LEU A 30 0.62 -18.02 14.66
N ILE A 31 1.43 -17.02 15.01
CA ILE A 31 1.15 -15.61 14.72
C ILE A 31 2.01 -15.18 13.54
N MET A 32 1.40 -14.58 12.51
CA MET A 32 2.13 -14.04 11.36
C MET A 32 1.66 -12.62 11.06
N ALA A 33 2.62 -11.73 10.87
CA ALA A 33 2.39 -10.39 10.35
C ALA A 33 2.79 -10.34 8.87
N GLY A 34 1.90 -9.82 8.02
CA GLY A 34 2.17 -9.66 6.59
C GLY A 34 0.98 -9.09 5.82
N GLY A 35 1.13 -8.96 4.51
CA GLY A 35 0.07 -8.51 3.62
C GLY A 35 -0.91 -9.63 3.23
N ASP A 36 -1.76 -9.35 2.23
CA ASP A 36 -2.80 -10.26 1.71
C ASP A 36 -2.31 -11.71 1.51
N GLY A 37 -1.17 -11.90 0.84
CA GLY A 37 -0.62 -13.24 0.57
C GLY A 37 -0.27 -14.04 1.84
N SER A 38 0.20 -13.37 2.90
CA SER A 38 0.49 -14.00 4.20
C SER A 38 -0.78 -14.39 4.93
N LEU A 39 -1.82 -13.54 4.88
CA LEU A 39 -3.11 -13.81 5.52
C LEU A 39 -3.86 -14.94 4.80
N GLN A 40 -3.79 -14.99 3.46
CA GLN A 40 -4.29 -16.12 2.68
C GLN A 40 -3.56 -17.43 3.00
N PHE A 41 -2.22 -17.38 3.15
CA PHE A 41 -1.45 -18.55 3.60
C PHE A 41 -1.91 -19.03 4.98
N LEU A 42 -2.12 -18.12 5.94
CA LEU A 42 -2.63 -18.48 7.27
C LEU A 42 -4.03 -19.09 7.20
N HIS A 43 -4.90 -18.57 6.34
CA HIS A 43 -6.23 -19.13 6.12
C HIS A 43 -6.13 -20.60 5.68
N THR A 44 -5.39 -20.90 4.61
CA THR A 44 -5.22 -22.30 4.14
C THR A 44 -4.52 -23.19 5.16
N LEU A 45 -3.52 -22.68 5.88
CA LEU A 45 -2.87 -23.43 6.95
C LEU A 45 -3.81 -23.72 8.11
N SER A 46 -4.74 -22.82 8.41
CA SER A 46 -5.73 -23.01 9.48
C SER A 46 -6.71 -24.15 9.18
N GLU A 47 -7.04 -24.38 7.91
CA GLU A 47 -7.84 -25.53 7.47
C GLU A 47 -7.10 -26.87 7.69
N SER A 48 -5.78 -26.83 7.81
CA SER A 48 -4.93 -27.99 8.14
C SER A 48 -4.80 -28.21 9.66
N GLY A 49 -5.62 -27.54 10.47
CA GLY A 49 -5.71 -27.77 11.92
C GLY A 49 -4.75 -26.95 12.78
N VAL A 50 -4.04 -25.98 12.20
CA VAL A 50 -3.16 -25.06 12.94
C VAL A 50 -3.98 -23.87 13.44
N ASN A 51 -3.79 -23.45 14.70
CA ASN A 51 -4.40 -22.21 15.18
C ASN A 51 -3.60 -21.01 14.70
N CYS A 52 -4.16 -20.23 13.78
CA CYS A 52 -3.46 -19.13 13.12
C CYS A 52 -3.99 -17.77 13.59
N PHE A 53 -3.08 -16.82 13.81
CA PHE A 53 -3.41 -15.41 14.00
C PHE A 53 -2.65 -14.52 13.01
N GLY A 54 -3.38 -13.68 12.31
CA GLY A 54 -2.85 -12.74 11.33
C GLY A 54 -2.80 -11.30 11.85
N VAL A 55 -1.79 -10.54 11.45
CA VAL A 55 -1.73 -9.08 11.63
C VAL A 55 -1.42 -8.44 10.27
N GLY A 56 -2.23 -7.48 9.85
CA GLY A 56 -2.02 -6.75 8.60
C GLY A 56 -0.75 -5.89 8.66
N MET A 57 0.28 -6.30 7.93
CA MET A 57 1.57 -5.61 7.85
C MET A 57 2.03 -5.52 6.39
N THR A 58 1.75 -4.37 5.78
CA THR A 58 2.07 -4.03 4.39
C THR A 58 2.05 -2.52 4.25
N ILE A 59 2.88 -2.00 3.34
CA ILE A 59 2.87 -0.56 3.01
C ILE A 59 1.74 -0.19 2.03
N ASP A 60 1.13 -1.19 1.40
CA ASP A 60 0.16 -1.00 0.32
C ASP A 60 -1.23 -0.60 0.87
N ASN A 61 -1.47 -0.83 2.17
CA ASN A 61 -2.73 -0.63 2.86
C ASN A 61 -3.93 -1.25 2.14
N ASP A 62 -3.79 -2.53 1.80
CA ASP A 62 -4.71 -3.32 0.99
C ASP A 62 -5.21 -4.58 1.73
N VAL A 63 -5.15 -4.60 3.06
CA VAL A 63 -5.74 -5.69 3.86
C VAL A 63 -7.24 -5.45 4.00
N PHE A 64 -8.03 -6.48 3.65
CA PHE A 64 -9.48 -6.41 3.71
C PHE A 64 -10.01 -6.11 5.13
N GLY A 65 -11.01 -5.23 5.18
CA GLY A 65 -11.64 -4.76 6.42
C GLY A 65 -10.79 -3.81 7.26
N SER A 66 -9.50 -3.67 6.96
CA SER A 66 -8.58 -2.81 7.71
C SER A 66 -8.49 -1.43 7.07
N ASP A 67 -8.67 -0.38 7.85
CA ASP A 67 -8.45 1.02 7.43
C ASP A 67 -6.96 1.39 7.50
N TYR A 68 -6.19 0.63 8.28
CA TYR A 68 -4.77 0.82 8.51
C TYR A 68 -4.03 -0.52 8.52
N THR A 69 -2.79 -0.52 8.04
CA THR A 69 -1.88 -1.67 8.07
C THR A 69 -0.50 -1.23 8.50
N LEU A 70 0.21 -2.14 9.18
CA LEU A 70 1.53 -1.81 9.69
C LEU A 70 2.53 -1.62 8.54
N GLY A 71 3.21 -0.48 8.53
CA GLY A 71 4.17 -0.01 7.54
C GLY A 71 3.61 1.17 6.72
N PHE A 72 2.30 1.34 6.68
CA PHE A 72 1.65 2.33 5.83
C PHE A 72 2.01 3.77 6.21
N SER A 73 1.97 4.11 7.50
CA SER A 73 2.29 5.47 7.94
C SER A 73 3.74 5.82 7.64
N THR A 74 4.63 4.85 7.84
CA THR A 74 6.06 5.01 7.57
C THR A 74 6.32 5.23 6.08
N ALA A 75 5.65 4.48 5.20
CA ALA A 75 5.74 4.68 3.76
C ALA A 75 5.21 6.06 3.33
N CYS A 76 4.06 6.49 3.85
CA CYS A 76 3.53 7.85 3.61
C CYS A 76 4.53 8.94 4.01
N GLU A 77 5.23 8.78 5.13
CA GLU A 77 6.23 9.74 5.60
C GLU A 77 7.45 9.82 4.66
N GLN A 78 7.87 8.69 4.07
CA GLN A 78 8.91 8.70 3.04
C GLN A 78 8.47 9.46 1.79
N VAL A 79 7.23 9.25 1.34
CA VAL A 79 6.68 9.99 0.20
C VAL A 79 6.57 11.48 0.50
N LEU A 80 6.09 11.85 1.69
CA LEU A 80 6.00 13.23 2.17
C LEU A 80 7.36 13.95 2.07
N LYS A 81 8.40 13.32 2.59
CA LYS A 81 9.78 13.85 2.56
C LYS A 81 10.28 14.05 1.14
N GLU A 82 10.02 13.10 0.24
CA GLU A 82 10.46 13.22 -1.15
C GLU A 82 9.70 14.31 -1.90
N VAL A 83 8.38 14.37 -1.75
CA VAL A 83 7.55 15.44 -2.31
C VAL A 83 8.01 16.82 -1.82
N ALA A 84 8.34 16.96 -0.54
CA ALA A 84 8.87 18.21 0.02
C ALA A 84 10.19 18.63 -0.64
N LYS A 85 11.14 17.70 -0.86
CA LYS A 85 12.40 17.99 -1.57
C LYS A 85 12.15 18.46 -3.00
N LEU A 86 11.26 17.78 -3.71
CA LEU A 86 10.93 18.12 -5.10
C LEU A 86 10.19 19.45 -5.19
N ARG A 87 9.28 19.74 -4.25
CA ARG A 87 8.59 21.04 -4.16
C ARG A 87 9.58 22.17 -3.91
N ASN A 88 10.55 21.98 -3.01
CA ASN A 88 11.63 22.96 -2.79
C ASN A 88 12.48 23.17 -4.04
N THR A 89 12.81 22.09 -4.75
CA THR A 89 13.54 22.16 -6.03
C THR A 89 12.73 22.92 -7.08
N GLY A 90 11.43 22.67 -7.18
CA GLY A 90 10.52 23.36 -8.11
C GLY A 90 10.36 24.85 -7.81
N ARG A 91 10.48 25.27 -6.54
CA ARG A 91 10.54 26.70 -6.18
C ARG A 91 11.79 27.39 -6.73
N ALA A 92 12.93 26.71 -6.71
CA ALA A 92 14.19 27.24 -7.23
C ALA A 92 14.31 27.13 -8.76
N LEU A 93 13.63 26.15 -9.37
CA LEU A 93 13.66 25.87 -10.79
C LEU A 93 12.22 25.77 -11.33
N PRO A 94 11.59 26.90 -11.73
CA PRO A 94 10.22 26.89 -12.21
C PRO A 94 10.06 26.19 -13.57
N GLY A 95 8.82 25.84 -13.92
CA GLY A 95 8.50 25.15 -15.17
C GLY A 95 8.84 23.65 -15.15
N ARG A 96 8.86 23.02 -13.97
CA ARG A 96 9.21 21.60 -13.80
C ARG A 96 8.01 20.72 -13.51
N VAL A 97 7.98 19.57 -14.15
CA VAL A 97 7.04 18.48 -13.83
C VAL A 97 7.84 17.33 -13.23
N PHE A 98 7.46 16.91 -12.05
CA PHE A 98 8.02 15.76 -11.35
C PHE A 98 6.99 14.63 -11.32
N MET A 99 7.44 13.41 -11.56
CA MET A 99 6.60 12.22 -11.46
C MET A 99 7.31 11.17 -10.60
N LEU A 100 6.66 10.75 -9.53
CA LEU A 100 7.18 9.78 -8.58
C LEU A 100 6.40 8.47 -8.72
N GLU A 101 7.10 7.37 -8.95
CA GLU A 101 6.52 6.03 -8.90
C GLU A 101 6.58 5.47 -7.47
N LEU A 102 5.43 5.01 -7.00
CA LEU A 102 5.22 4.40 -5.70
C LEU A 102 4.88 2.93 -5.84
N LEU A 103 5.27 2.15 -4.84
CA LEU A 103 4.74 0.80 -4.67
C LEU A 103 3.23 0.86 -4.32
N GLY A 104 2.55 -0.27 -4.38
CA GLY A 104 1.13 -0.39 -4.05
C GLY A 104 0.45 -1.58 -4.71
N GLY A 105 1.17 -2.29 -5.58
CA GLY A 105 0.65 -3.39 -6.33
C GLY A 105 -0.55 -3.00 -7.18
N TYR A 106 -1.66 -3.71 -6.99
CA TYR A 106 -2.92 -3.43 -7.67
C TYR A 106 -3.79 -2.39 -6.96
N CYS A 107 -3.38 -1.93 -5.77
CA CYS A 107 -4.12 -1.00 -4.93
C CYS A 107 -3.49 0.40 -4.99
N GLY A 108 -4.33 1.42 -5.18
CA GLY A 108 -3.93 2.82 -5.23
C GLY A 108 -3.79 3.51 -3.87
N GLU A 109 -4.07 2.84 -2.75
CA GLU A 109 -4.28 3.48 -1.45
C GLU A 109 -3.08 4.29 -0.96
N LEU A 110 -1.86 3.72 -1.07
CA LEU A 110 -0.62 4.42 -0.75
C LEU A 110 -0.44 5.68 -1.61
N THR A 111 -0.72 5.60 -2.90
CA THR A 111 -0.59 6.74 -3.81
C THR A 111 -1.64 7.80 -3.51
N LEU A 112 -2.90 7.40 -3.33
CA LEU A 112 -4.02 8.28 -3.04
C LEU A 112 -3.80 9.07 -1.75
N GLN A 113 -3.58 8.38 -0.65
CA GLN A 113 -3.42 9.04 0.65
C GLN A 113 -2.11 9.82 0.73
N SER A 114 -1.02 9.33 0.14
CA SER A 114 0.23 10.09 0.10
C SER A 114 0.08 11.38 -0.69
N ALA A 115 -0.71 11.39 -1.77
CA ALA A 115 -0.95 12.61 -2.54
C ALA A 115 -1.70 13.67 -1.71
N ILE A 116 -2.75 13.25 -0.98
CA ILE A 116 -3.49 14.13 -0.05
C ILE A 116 -2.54 14.67 1.03
N LYS A 117 -1.82 13.77 1.72
CA LYS A 117 -0.97 14.10 2.88
C LYS A 117 0.24 14.95 2.50
N SER A 118 0.76 14.81 1.28
CA SER A 118 1.95 15.54 0.81
C SER A 118 1.65 16.76 -0.05
N ASN A 119 0.37 17.07 -0.30
CA ASN A 119 -0.05 18.13 -1.20
C ASN A 119 0.59 17.98 -2.60
N ALA A 120 0.53 16.76 -3.14
CA ALA A 120 0.85 16.50 -4.54
C ALA A 120 -0.31 16.96 -5.43
N ASP A 121 0.00 17.32 -6.68
CA ASP A 121 -0.97 17.97 -7.56
C ASP A 121 -1.88 16.98 -8.28
N ILE A 122 -1.38 15.76 -8.52
CA ILE A 122 -2.08 14.69 -9.23
C ILE A 122 -1.69 13.34 -8.61
N ALA A 123 -2.70 12.50 -8.37
CA ALA A 123 -2.52 11.09 -8.05
C ALA A 123 -2.99 10.23 -9.22
N LEU A 124 -2.18 9.28 -9.65
CA LEU A 124 -2.50 8.30 -10.68
C LEU A 124 -2.61 6.93 -10.02
N ILE A 125 -3.85 6.43 -9.89
CA ILE A 125 -4.17 5.15 -9.22
C ILE A 125 -4.85 4.17 -10.18
N PRO A 126 -4.64 2.84 -10.02
CA PRO A 126 -5.24 1.82 -10.88
C PRO A 126 -6.77 1.94 -10.97
N GLU A 127 -7.42 2.31 -9.86
CA GLU A 127 -8.88 2.40 -9.71
C GLU A 127 -9.49 3.62 -10.40
N CYS A 128 -8.69 4.62 -10.79
CA CYS A 128 -9.16 5.84 -11.43
C CYS A 128 -8.19 6.28 -12.53
N GLN A 129 -8.48 5.83 -13.77
CA GLN A 129 -7.68 6.16 -14.94
C GLN A 129 -8.07 7.53 -15.50
N ILE A 130 -7.06 8.38 -15.74
CA ILE A 130 -7.23 9.67 -16.41
C ILE A 130 -6.82 9.50 -17.88
N PRO A 131 -7.69 9.82 -18.86
CA PRO A 131 -7.31 9.82 -20.26
C PRO A 131 -6.11 10.73 -20.51
N LEU A 132 -5.14 10.25 -21.30
CA LEU A 132 -3.87 10.94 -21.53
C LEU A 132 -4.02 12.41 -21.98
N PRO A 133 -4.93 12.79 -22.91
CA PRO A 133 -5.11 14.20 -23.28
C PRO A 133 -5.61 15.07 -22.12
N GLN A 134 -6.48 14.52 -21.26
CA GLN A 134 -7.00 15.23 -20.08
C GLN A 134 -5.90 15.41 -19.02
N LEU A 135 -5.06 14.39 -18.83
CA LEU A 135 -3.90 14.47 -17.94
C LEU A 135 -2.92 15.55 -18.42
N ALA A 136 -2.61 15.57 -19.72
CA ALA A 136 -1.74 16.60 -20.31
C ALA A 136 -2.30 18.02 -20.10
N GLN A 137 -3.59 18.24 -20.39
CA GLN A 137 -4.25 19.53 -20.17
C GLN A 137 -4.17 19.97 -18.70
N ARG A 138 -4.40 19.04 -17.76
CA ARG A 138 -4.35 19.31 -16.33
C ARG A 138 -2.94 19.67 -15.86
N ILE A 139 -1.91 18.97 -16.35
CA ILE A 139 -0.51 19.30 -16.07
C ILE A 139 -0.18 20.70 -16.58
N THR A 140 -0.51 21.00 -17.84
CA THR A 140 -0.23 22.32 -18.45
C THR A 140 -0.93 23.45 -17.70
N ARG A 141 -2.20 23.25 -17.29
CA ARG A 141 -2.94 24.22 -16.49
C ARG A 141 -2.26 24.47 -15.13
N ARG A 142 -1.93 23.40 -14.39
CA ARG A 142 -1.24 23.52 -13.11
C ARG A 142 0.12 24.22 -13.27
N LEU A 143 0.87 23.92 -14.33
CA LEU A 143 2.16 24.54 -14.59
C LEU A 143 2.06 26.05 -14.90
N ALA A 144 0.90 26.52 -15.39
CA ALA A 144 0.62 27.94 -15.57
C ALA A 144 0.25 28.65 -14.25
N GLU A 145 -0.27 27.91 -13.27
CA GLU A 145 -0.73 28.43 -11.97
C GLU A 145 0.36 28.39 -10.87
N GLN A 146 1.39 27.53 -11.02
CA GLN A 146 2.45 27.32 -10.02
C GLN A 146 3.80 26.92 -10.64
N ASN A 147 4.87 27.09 -9.85
CA ASN A 147 6.25 26.87 -10.31
C ASN A 147 6.56 25.42 -10.74
N SER A 148 5.92 24.44 -10.14
CA SER A 148 6.15 23.03 -10.44
C SER A 148 4.92 22.18 -10.19
N VAL A 149 4.81 21.08 -10.94
CA VAL A 149 3.77 20.07 -10.77
C VAL A 149 4.40 18.77 -10.28
N ILE A 150 3.82 18.16 -9.25
CA ILE A 150 4.24 16.88 -8.67
C ILE A 150 3.12 15.88 -8.85
N ILE A 151 3.44 14.77 -9.53
CA ILE A 151 2.53 13.68 -9.84
C ILE A 151 2.99 12.45 -9.07
N LEU A 152 2.11 11.85 -8.26
CA LEU A 152 2.35 10.54 -7.66
C LEU A 152 1.66 9.48 -8.50
N CYS A 153 2.38 8.42 -8.85
CA CYS A 153 1.92 7.36 -9.72
C CYS A 153 2.12 6.01 -9.04
N SER A 154 1.05 5.22 -8.92
CA SER A 154 1.16 3.82 -8.49
C SER A 154 1.85 2.99 -9.57
N GLU A 155 2.73 2.06 -9.18
CA GLU A 155 3.32 1.06 -10.06
C GLU A 155 2.26 0.25 -10.84
N GLY A 156 1.06 0.11 -10.25
CA GLY A 156 -0.09 -0.56 -10.86
C GLY A 156 -0.89 0.27 -11.86
N TYR A 157 -0.53 1.53 -12.10
CA TYR A 157 -1.35 2.43 -12.92
C TYR A 157 -1.46 1.99 -14.39
N THR A 158 -0.40 1.41 -14.94
CA THR A 158 -0.36 0.97 -16.34
C THR A 158 -0.78 -0.48 -16.50
N ARG A 159 -1.41 -0.82 -17.64
CA ARG A 159 -1.84 -2.19 -17.96
C ARG A 159 -0.71 -3.23 -18.03
N GLU A 160 0.52 -2.78 -18.20
CA GLU A 160 1.74 -3.60 -18.23
C GLU A 160 2.13 -4.14 -16.84
N TYR A 161 1.48 -3.65 -15.78
CA TYR A 161 1.84 -4.02 -14.43
C TYR A 161 1.67 -5.52 -14.15
N SER A 162 2.72 -6.09 -13.59
CA SER A 162 2.75 -7.42 -12.98
C SER A 162 3.57 -7.36 -11.70
N PRO A 163 3.38 -8.29 -10.73
CA PRO A 163 4.09 -8.22 -9.46
C PRO A 163 5.61 -8.19 -9.65
N GLY A 164 6.25 -7.09 -9.23
CA GLY A 164 7.69 -6.85 -9.39
C GLY A 164 8.07 -6.01 -10.61
N PHE A 165 7.10 -5.58 -11.43
CA PHE A 165 7.30 -4.60 -12.49
C PHE A 165 7.59 -3.21 -11.91
N GLN A 166 8.49 -2.47 -12.56
CA GLN A 166 8.76 -1.06 -12.31
C GLN A 166 8.84 -0.33 -13.64
N GLY A 167 8.37 0.93 -13.70
CA GLY A 167 8.41 1.74 -14.91
C GLY A 167 7.03 2.08 -15.50
N ALA A 168 5.97 2.05 -14.71
CA ALA A 168 4.68 2.63 -15.10
C ALA A 168 4.87 4.10 -15.55
N ILE A 169 5.71 4.84 -14.82
CA ILE A 169 6.04 6.23 -15.17
C ILE A 169 6.84 6.35 -16.47
N ASP A 170 7.63 5.34 -16.86
CA ASP A 170 8.37 5.37 -18.12
C ASP A 170 7.45 5.31 -19.34
N THR A 171 6.43 4.45 -19.28
CA THR A 171 5.40 4.35 -20.31
C THR A 171 4.60 5.65 -20.40
N LEU A 172 4.21 6.23 -19.25
CA LEU A 172 3.47 7.49 -19.22
C LEU A 172 4.28 8.69 -19.74
N ILE A 173 5.54 8.82 -19.33
CA ILE A 173 6.39 9.96 -19.69
C ILE A 173 6.61 10.02 -21.21
N LYS A 174 6.88 8.88 -21.84
CA LYS A 174 7.03 8.79 -23.31
C LYS A 174 5.81 9.34 -24.06
N GLN A 175 4.62 9.14 -23.51
CA GLN A 175 3.36 9.59 -24.10
C GLN A 175 2.99 11.03 -23.71
N LEU A 176 3.36 11.47 -22.50
CA LEU A 176 3.02 12.78 -21.96
C LEU A 176 3.90 13.92 -22.47
N GLU A 177 5.22 13.74 -22.52
CA GLU A 177 6.16 14.82 -22.87
C GLU A 177 5.84 15.49 -24.22
N PRO A 178 5.48 14.76 -25.30
CA PRO A 178 5.07 15.37 -26.56
C PRO A 178 3.80 16.23 -26.48
N LEU A 179 2.91 15.91 -25.53
CA LEU A 179 1.63 16.61 -25.35
C LEU A 179 1.76 17.87 -24.49
N ILE A 180 2.66 17.85 -23.49
CA ILE A 180 2.85 18.98 -22.57
C ILE A 180 4.01 19.90 -22.98
N GLY A 181 4.91 19.46 -23.86
CA GLY A 181 6.07 20.25 -24.32
C GLY A 181 7.13 20.50 -23.25
N VAL A 182 7.05 19.81 -22.12
CA VAL A 182 7.93 19.96 -20.95
C VAL A 182 8.46 18.60 -20.54
N ARG A 183 9.77 18.54 -20.25
CA ARG A 183 10.42 17.32 -19.78
C ARG A 183 9.97 16.97 -18.36
N VAL A 184 9.57 15.72 -18.16
CA VAL A 184 9.20 15.17 -16.86
C VAL A 184 10.44 14.62 -16.15
N ARG A 185 10.61 14.99 -14.88
CA ARG A 185 11.66 14.47 -14.00
C ARG A 185 11.10 13.30 -13.21
N LYS A 186 11.57 12.10 -13.54
CA LYS A 186 11.12 10.86 -12.94
C LYS A 186 11.92 10.48 -11.70
N THR A 187 11.24 9.97 -10.68
CA THR A 187 11.84 9.34 -9.50
C THR A 187 11.09 8.04 -9.22
N ILE A 188 11.80 6.93 -9.09
CA ILE A 188 11.21 5.64 -8.66
C ILE A 188 11.66 5.42 -7.22
N LEU A 189 10.75 5.50 -6.26
CA LEU A 189 11.12 5.29 -4.85
C LEU A 189 11.41 3.82 -4.54
N GLY A 190 10.67 2.91 -5.17
CA GLY A 190 10.85 1.46 -5.04
C GLY A 190 10.96 1.00 -3.59
N TYR A 191 11.98 0.19 -3.28
CA TYR A 191 12.21 -0.35 -1.94
C TYR A 191 12.56 0.71 -0.87
N GLY A 192 12.83 1.96 -1.26
CA GLY A 192 12.94 3.07 -0.30
C GLY A 192 11.67 3.24 0.54
N LEU A 193 10.50 2.82 0.04
CA LEU A 193 9.24 2.82 0.77
C LEU A 193 9.12 1.73 1.84
N ARG A 194 9.97 0.70 1.79
CA ARG A 194 10.03 -0.39 2.77
C ARG A 194 11.15 -0.21 3.79
N ASN A 195 11.62 1.03 3.94
CA ASN A 195 12.73 1.41 4.79
C ASN A 195 12.37 2.61 5.67
N GLY A 196 13.11 2.77 6.77
CA GLY A 196 12.99 3.87 7.72
C GLY A 196 12.46 3.42 9.07
N ASP A 197 12.63 4.30 10.05
CA ASP A 197 12.12 4.06 11.40
C ASP A 197 10.59 4.18 11.42
N PRO A 198 9.90 3.30 12.17
CA PRO A 198 8.45 3.34 12.30
C PRO A 198 8.01 4.67 12.91
N THR A 199 6.92 5.24 12.39
CA THR A 199 6.33 6.47 12.96
C THR A 199 5.73 6.20 14.35
N CYS A 200 5.42 7.26 15.10
CA CYS A 200 4.72 7.11 16.38
C CYS A 200 3.38 6.38 16.22
N GLU A 201 2.65 6.68 15.14
CA GLU A 201 1.40 5.99 14.80
C GLU A 201 1.65 4.50 14.56
N GLU A 202 2.69 4.17 13.81
CA GLU A 202 3.10 2.79 13.52
C GLU A 202 3.35 1.97 14.80
N ILE A 203 4.10 2.55 15.75
CA ILE A 203 4.42 1.93 17.03
C ILE A 203 3.15 1.73 17.86
N TYR A 204 2.28 2.74 17.92
CA TYR A 204 1.03 2.67 18.68
C TYR A 204 0.08 1.61 18.11
N GLN A 205 -0.15 1.64 16.79
CA GLN A 205 -1.00 0.67 16.09
C GLN A 205 -0.47 -0.76 16.26
N GLY A 206 0.84 -0.96 16.12
CA GLY A 206 1.46 -2.27 16.36
C GLY A 206 1.23 -2.76 17.79
N THR A 207 1.30 -1.87 18.76
CA THR A 207 1.08 -2.19 20.18
C THR A 207 -0.37 -2.62 20.46
N ILE A 208 -1.36 -1.85 19.99
CA ILE A 208 -2.77 -2.18 20.24
C ILE A 208 -3.21 -3.43 19.46
N MET A 209 -2.70 -3.65 18.24
CA MET A 209 -2.96 -4.87 17.48
C MET A 209 -2.36 -6.10 18.17
N ALA A 210 -1.12 -5.99 18.68
CA ALA A 210 -0.49 -7.08 19.41
C ALA A 210 -1.26 -7.42 20.71
N SER A 211 -1.68 -6.40 21.46
CA SER A 211 -2.53 -6.58 22.65
C SER A 211 -3.84 -7.30 22.31
N GLU A 212 -4.45 -6.95 21.17
CA GLU A 212 -5.70 -7.57 20.73
C GLU A 212 -5.52 -9.03 20.30
N VAL A 213 -4.39 -9.38 19.65
CA VAL A 213 -4.05 -10.77 19.35
C VAL A 213 -3.94 -11.59 20.65
N VAL A 214 -3.24 -11.07 21.66
CA VAL A 214 -3.12 -11.73 22.97
C VAL A 214 -4.48 -11.92 23.63
N ARG A 215 -5.33 -10.88 23.63
CA ARG A 215 -6.71 -10.96 24.16
C ARG A 215 -7.51 -12.05 23.46
N CYS A 216 -7.42 -12.14 22.13
CA CYS A 216 -8.12 -13.16 21.35
C CYS A 216 -7.67 -14.58 21.72
N ILE A 217 -6.36 -14.79 21.86
CA ILE A 217 -5.79 -16.07 22.29
C ILE A 217 -6.30 -16.45 23.68
N GLN A 218 -6.23 -15.53 24.64
CA GLN A 218 -6.70 -15.75 26.02
C GLN A 218 -8.21 -16.02 26.10
N SER A 219 -8.98 -15.45 25.18
CA SER A 219 -10.45 -15.65 25.09
C SER A 219 -10.83 -16.95 24.38
N GLY A 220 -9.86 -17.78 23.98
CA GLY A 220 -10.11 -19.04 23.26
C GLY A 220 -10.53 -18.86 21.80
N MET A 221 -10.39 -17.66 21.22
CA MET A 221 -10.62 -17.45 19.79
C MET A 221 -9.56 -18.20 18.97
N ARG A 222 -9.90 -18.53 17.73
CA ARG A 222 -9.03 -19.26 16.81
C ARG A 222 -9.15 -18.68 15.42
N ASN A 223 -8.09 -18.81 14.62
CA ASN A 223 -8.10 -18.53 13.19
C ASN A 223 -8.57 -17.11 12.84
N LYS A 224 -8.04 -16.11 13.55
CA LYS A 224 -8.42 -14.70 13.41
C LYS A 224 -7.32 -13.87 12.76
N ALA A 225 -7.69 -12.83 12.04
CA ALA A 225 -6.80 -11.72 11.74
C ALA A 225 -7.23 -10.50 12.55
N VAL A 226 -6.25 -9.78 13.12
CA VAL A 226 -6.49 -8.51 13.78
C VAL A 226 -6.26 -7.39 12.76
N ILE A 227 -7.27 -6.54 12.61
CA ILE A 227 -7.31 -5.39 11.69
C ILE A 227 -7.70 -4.13 12.46
N ILE A 228 -7.42 -2.95 11.90
CA ILE A 228 -7.87 -1.67 12.43
C ILE A 228 -9.15 -1.25 11.71
N ASN A 229 -10.25 -1.07 12.44
CA ASN A 229 -11.51 -0.62 11.83
C ASN A 229 -11.58 0.92 11.70
N GLY A 230 -12.64 1.44 11.07
CA GLY A 230 -12.84 2.88 10.88
C GLY A 230 -13.13 3.71 12.14
N SER A 231 -13.20 3.09 13.31
CA SER A 231 -13.17 3.79 14.61
C SER A 231 -11.77 3.78 15.23
N ASN A 232 -10.73 3.43 14.46
CA ASN A 232 -9.35 3.28 14.91
C ASN A 232 -9.19 2.28 16.07
N LYS A 233 -9.92 1.16 16.01
CA LYS A 233 -9.86 0.09 17.02
C LYS A 233 -9.38 -1.23 16.41
N PRO A 234 -8.50 -1.97 17.10
CA PRO A 234 -8.14 -3.30 16.68
C PRO A 234 -9.33 -4.24 16.92
N ILE A 235 -9.73 -4.98 15.90
CA ILE A 235 -10.81 -5.98 15.99
C ILE A 235 -10.38 -7.29 15.33
N PRO A 236 -10.85 -8.44 15.84
CA PRO A 236 -10.63 -9.72 15.19
C PRO A 236 -11.68 -9.95 14.09
N ILE A 237 -11.22 -10.38 12.92
CA ILE A 237 -12.05 -10.91 11.85
C ILE A 237 -11.61 -12.34 11.51
N ASP A 238 -12.49 -13.12 10.92
CA ASP A 238 -12.16 -14.49 10.53
C ASP A 238 -11.17 -14.50 9.35
N LEU A 239 -10.15 -15.37 9.42
CA LEU A 239 -9.18 -15.51 8.34
C LEU A 239 -9.83 -15.90 7.00
N ILE A 240 -10.95 -16.63 7.04
CA ILE A 240 -11.72 -17.00 5.83
C ILE A 240 -12.36 -15.79 5.14
N SER A 241 -12.55 -14.67 5.85
CA SER A 241 -13.09 -13.44 5.27
C SER A 241 -12.05 -12.66 4.47
N MET A 242 -10.78 -13.10 4.46
CA MET A 242 -9.73 -12.40 3.73
C MET A 242 -9.94 -12.47 2.23
N GLN A 243 -9.95 -11.29 1.63
CA GLN A 243 -10.04 -11.10 0.20
C GLN A 243 -9.18 -9.90 -0.21
N LYS A 244 -9.03 -9.70 -1.52
CA LYS A 244 -8.32 -8.54 -2.03
C LYS A 244 -9.11 -7.26 -1.74
N ARG A 245 -8.42 -6.21 -1.32
CA ARG A 245 -8.96 -4.87 -1.17
C ARG A 245 -8.33 -3.95 -2.24
N LEU A 246 -9.16 -3.07 -2.80
CA LEU A 246 -8.76 -1.95 -3.64
C LEU A 246 -9.17 -0.65 -2.94
N VAL A 247 -8.80 0.49 -3.52
CA VAL A 247 -9.31 1.80 -3.08
C VAL A 247 -10.85 1.79 -3.11
N ASP A 248 -11.46 2.19 -2.00
CA ASP A 248 -12.90 2.41 -1.91
C ASP A 248 -13.25 3.74 -2.61
N ILE A 249 -13.86 3.64 -3.79
CA ILE A 249 -14.27 4.79 -4.60
C ILE A 249 -15.41 5.60 -3.98
N ASP A 250 -16.17 5.00 -3.05
CA ASP A 250 -17.19 5.68 -2.26
C ASP A 250 -16.66 6.14 -0.90
N GLY A 251 -15.40 5.81 -0.60
CA GLY A 251 -14.73 6.13 0.65
C GLY A 251 -14.34 7.60 0.81
N HIS A 252 -14.02 7.98 2.05
CA HIS A 252 -13.68 9.36 2.40
C HIS A 252 -12.46 9.89 1.63
N HIS A 253 -11.37 9.12 1.57
CA HIS A 253 -10.13 9.55 0.91
C HIS A 253 -10.31 9.79 -0.58
N TYR A 254 -11.08 8.93 -1.27
CA TYR A 254 -11.35 9.09 -2.69
C TYR A 254 -12.19 10.35 -2.97
N LYS A 255 -13.27 10.54 -2.19
CA LYS A 255 -14.12 11.73 -2.28
C LYS A 255 -13.33 13.01 -2.00
N LEU A 256 -12.48 13.01 -0.98
CA LEU A 256 -11.62 14.13 -0.64
C LEU A 256 -10.62 14.43 -1.78
N ALA A 257 -9.98 13.42 -2.36
CA ALA A 257 -9.07 13.62 -3.48
C ALA A 257 -9.76 14.18 -4.73
N LYS A 258 -11.03 13.81 -4.99
CA LYS A 258 -11.83 14.43 -6.05
C LYS A 258 -12.16 15.90 -5.74
N GLN A 259 -12.54 16.22 -4.50
CA GLN A 259 -12.79 17.61 -4.07
C GLN A 259 -11.55 18.49 -4.18
N LEU A 260 -10.37 17.95 -3.84
CA LEU A 260 -9.09 18.64 -3.95
C LEU A 260 -8.57 18.72 -5.39
N ASN A 261 -9.27 18.12 -6.36
CA ASN A 261 -8.81 17.97 -7.75
C ASN A 261 -7.40 17.35 -7.81
N ILE A 262 -7.21 16.25 -7.09
CA ILE A 262 -6.01 15.38 -7.06
C ILE A 262 -6.24 14.10 -7.90
N LEU A 263 -7.47 13.56 -7.90
CA LEU A 263 -7.92 12.51 -8.84
C LEU A 263 -8.69 13.07 -10.04
#